data_AF-A0A1Y2ANU3-F1
#
_entry.id   AF-A0A1Y2ANU3-F1
#
_cell.length_a   1.000
_cell.length_b   1.000
_cell.length_c   1.000
_cell.angle_alpha   90.00
_cell.angle_beta   90.00
_cell.angle_gamma   90.00
#
_symmetry.space_group_name_H-M   'P 1'
#
loop_
_entity.id
_entity.type
_entity.pdbx_description
1 polymer ?
#
loop_
_entity_poly.entity_id
_entity_poly.type
_entity_poly.pdbx_seq_one_letter_code
_entity_poly.pdbx_strand_id
1 'polypeptide(L)'
;MTQLAVDSAKAAKILEAFRTDHGTMIPDIILKNAKGVAIIDVFKAGIGISGRHGSGVVVARLPNGSWSAPSAIETTSIGFGSQFGAQVTEFVIILNDDEAVDSFKKAHNFTAGGNLSVAAGPFGAAVEAGGQVNNKVIAPIYSYSRSQGLFAGASLEFGAISANKEVNLEAYGAGITSEQILEGFVPRPEYATQLYWVLDKTVSNEGITAPAQKKQDEE
;
A
#
# COMPACT_ATOMS: atom_id res chain seq x y z
N MET A 1 -11.00 -1.53 -18.95
CA MET A 1 -10.74 -1.64 -17.49
C MET A 1 -9.81 -0.49 -17.17
N THR A 2 -10.20 0.42 -16.27
CA THR A 2 -9.38 1.59 -15.93
C THR A 2 -8.10 1.16 -15.21
N GLN A 3 -7.06 2.00 -15.24
CA GLN A 3 -5.81 1.72 -14.51
C GLN A 3 -6.08 1.50 -13.00
N LEU A 4 -6.98 2.28 -12.40
CA LEU A 4 -7.36 2.12 -10.99
C LEU A 4 -7.98 0.74 -10.67
N ALA A 5 -8.73 0.15 -11.60
CA ALA A 5 -9.27 -1.19 -11.42
C ALA A 5 -8.17 -2.26 -11.43
N VAL A 6 -7.16 -2.09 -12.29
CA VAL A 6 -5.98 -2.96 -12.34
C VAL A 6 -5.16 -2.83 -11.05
N ASP A 7 -4.88 -1.60 -10.61
CA ASP A 7 -4.13 -1.35 -9.38
C ASP A 7 -4.88 -1.85 -8.14
N SER A 8 -6.21 -1.72 -8.10
CA SER A 8 -7.04 -2.25 -7.00
C SER A 8 -6.99 -3.79 -6.93
N ALA A 9 -7.06 -4.46 -8.08
CA ALA A 9 -6.96 -5.92 -8.16
C ALA A 9 -5.56 -6.42 -7.76
N LYS A 10 -4.51 -5.70 -8.17
CA LYS A 10 -3.12 -5.98 -7.79
C LYS A 10 -2.90 -5.75 -6.30
N ALA A 11 -3.40 -4.66 -5.74
CA ALA A 11 -3.33 -4.34 -4.33
C ALA A 11 -3.99 -5.42 -3.46
N ALA A 12 -5.14 -5.95 -3.89
CA ALA A 12 -5.78 -7.06 -3.19
C ALA A 12 -4.89 -8.31 -3.10
N LYS A 13 -4.22 -8.68 -4.20
CA LYS A 13 -3.29 -9.82 -4.24
C LYS A 13 -2.06 -9.59 -3.37
N ILE A 14 -1.51 -8.39 -3.42
CA ILE A 14 -0.38 -7.99 -2.57
C ILE A 14 -0.77 -8.13 -1.12
N LEU A 15 -1.85 -7.48 -0.69
CA LEU A 15 -2.29 -7.52 0.71
C LEU A 15 -2.58 -8.95 1.16
N GLU A 16 -3.20 -9.78 0.33
CA GLU A 16 -3.46 -11.19 0.67
C GLU A 16 -2.17 -11.98 0.88
N ALA A 17 -1.14 -11.73 0.08
CA ALA A 17 0.18 -12.33 0.29
C ALA A 17 0.80 -11.89 1.63
N PHE A 18 0.73 -10.61 1.98
CA PHE A 18 1.18 -10.07 3.28
C PHE A 18 0.38 -10.57 4.49
N ARG A 19 -0.75 -11.27 4.28
CA ARG A 19 -1.52 -11.90 5.36
C ARG A 19 -1.27 -13.41 5.49
N THR A 20 -0.60 -14.01 4.52
CA THR A 20 -0.41 -15.47 4.46
C THR A 20 1.06 -15.87 4.51
N ASP A 21 1.97 -15.00 4.05
CA ASP A 21 3.40 -15.25 4.05
C ASP A 21 4.00 -15.03 5.45
N HIS A 22 4.44 -16.11 6.10
CA HIS A 22 5.00 -16.07 7.45
C HIS A 22 6.23 -15.17 7.61
N GLY A 23 6.95 -14.87 6.53
CA GLY A 23 8.13 -14.00 6.56
C GLY A 23 7.80 -12.49 6.58
N THR A 24 6.65 -12.10 6.05
CA THR A 24 6.23 -10.69 5.90
C THR A 24 4.84 -10.42 6.48
N MET A 25 4.34 -11.33 7.32
CA MET A 25 2.98 -11.30 7.82
C MET A 25 2.67 -10.00 8.60
N ILE A 26 1.64 -9.29 8.17
CA ILE A 26 1.10 -8.15 8.91
C ILE A 26 0.19 -8.69 10.01
N PRO A 27 0.44 -8.39 11.29
CA PRO A 27 -0.44 -8.81 12.36
C PRO A 27 -1.83 -8.22 12.18
N ASP A 28 -2.86 -9.04 12.33
CA ASP A 28 -4.26 -8.63 12.19
C ASP A 28 -4.65 -7.42 13.03
N ILE A 29 -4.07 -7.31 14.23
CA ILE A 29 -4.33 -6.18 15.14
C ILE A 29 -3.87 -4.84 14.55
N ILE A 30 -2.83 -4.85 13.70
CA ILE A 30 -2.34 -3.67 13.01
C ILE A 30 -3.32 -3.27 11.90
N LEU A 31 -3.77 -4.21 11.07
CA LEU A 31 -4.76 -3.95 10.02
C LEU A 31 -6.12 -3.53 10.58
N LYS A 32 -6.57 -4.15 11.66
CA LYS A 32 -7.88 -3.86 12.29
C LYS A 32 -7.98 -2.43 12.81
N ASN A 33 -6.87 -1.88 13.29
CA ASN A 33 -6.79 -0.52 13.85
C ASN A 33 -6.32 0.52 12.83
N ALA A 34 -6.01 0.11 11.59
CA ALA A 34 -5.60 1.01 10.54
C ALA A 34 -6.72 2.03 10.25
N LYS A 35 -6.33 3.30 10.18
CA LYS A 35 -7.16 4.39 9.66
C LYS A 35 -7.02 4.55 8.15
N GLY A 36 -5.93 4.02 7.56
CA GLY A 36 -5.76 3.91 6.13
C GLY A 36 -4.73 2.85 5.77
N VAL A 37 -4.79 2.37 4.53
CA VAL A 37 -3.86 1.38 4.00
C VAL A 37 -3.47 1.82 2.59
N ALA A 38 -2.17 2.03 2.36
CA ALA A 38 -1.61 2.27 1.04
C ALA A 38 -0.85 1.02 0.58
N ILE A 39 -1.11 0.57 -0.63
CA ILE A 39 -0.53 -0.64 -1.22
C ILE A 39 0.04 -0.25 -2.57
N ILE A 40 1.34 -0.43 -2.75
CA ILE A 40 2.06 0.03 -3.94
C ILE A 40 3.05 -1.02 -4.42
N ASP A 41 3.11 -1.23 -5.72
CA ASP A 41 4.14 -2.04 -6.36
C ASP A 41 5.16 -1.16 -7.06
N VAL A 42 6.44 -1.35 -6.75
CA VAL A 42 7.51 -0.43 -7.11
C VAL A 42 8.63 -1.18 -7.81
N PHE A 43 8.90 -0.81 -9.06
CA PHE A 43 10.08 -1.26 -9.77
C PHE A 43 11.28 -0.35 -9.46
N LYS A 44 12.43 -0.95 -9.15
CA LYS A 44 13.73 -0.29 -8.98
C LYS A 44 14.74 -0.91 -9.93
N ALA A 45 15.53 -0.07 -10.61
CA ALA A 45 16.73 -0.53 -11.30
C ALA A 45 17.83 0.55 -11.28
N GLY A 46 19.10 0.13 -11.34
CA GLY A 46 20.21 1.06 -11.42
C GLY A 46 21.60 0.45 -11.33
N ILE A 47 22.61 1.23 -11.71
CA ILE A 47 24.05 0.96 -11.53
C ILE A 47 24.71 2.28 -11.15
N GLY A 48 25.14 2.44 -9.90
CA GLY A 48 25.60 3.73 -9.38
C GLY A 48 24.42 4.69 -9.16
N ILE A 49 23.68 5.00 -10.21
CA ILE A 49 22.44 5.78 -10.22
C ILE A 49 21.26 4.82 -10.43
N SER A 50 20.19 4.99 -9.65
CA SER A 50 18.95 4.24 -9.75
C SER A 50 17.75 5.14 -10.01
N GLY A 51 16.72 4.54 -10.63
CA GLY A 51 15.37 5.08 -10.62
C GLY A 51 14.42 4.07 -9.98
N ARG A 52 13.39 4.57 -9.29
CA ARG A 52 12.20 3.79 -8.93
C ARG A 52 10.95 4.43 -9.51
N HIS A 53 10.03 3.58 -9.93
CA HIS A 53 8.68 3.99 -10.31
C HIS A 53 7.68 2.93 -9.88
N GLY A 54 6.50 3.34 -9.43
CA GLY A 54 5.47 2.41 -8.99
C GLY A 54 4.09 3.03 -8.95
N SER A 55 3.08 2.18 -8.98
CA SER A 55 1.66 2.53 -8.91
C SER A 55 0.94 1.67 -7.87
N GLY A 56 -0.15 2.20 -7.35
CA GLY A 56 -0.91 1.53 -6.32
C GLY A 56 -2.17 2.30 -5.93
N VAL A 57 -2.73 1.90 -4.79
CA VAL A 57 -3.93 2.50 -4.24
C VAL A 57 -3.74 2.83 -2.77
N VAL A 58 -4.45 3.85 -2.32
CA VAL A 58 -4.70 4.12 -0.90
C VAL A 58 -6.19 4.09 -0.62
N VAL A 59 -6.57 3.49 0.50
CA VAL A 59 -7.94 3.51 1.03
C VAL A 59 -7.90 4.06 2.46
N ALA A 60 -8.92 4.82 2.82
CA ALA A 60 -9.09 5.37 4.16
C ALA A 60 -10.31 4.74 4.84
N ARG A 61 -10.26 4.66 6.16
CA ARG A 61 -11.38 4.21 6.97
C ARG A 61 -12.28 5.40 7.29
N LEU A 62 -13.55 5.29 6.92
CA LEU A 62 -14.55 6.32 7.13
C LEU A 62 -15.09 6.29 8.58
N PRO A 63 -15.73 7.38 9.05
CA PRO A 63 -16.29 7.43 10.41
C PRO A 63 -17.32 6.34 10.73
N ASN A 64 -17.98 5.80 9.71
CA ASN A 64 -18.93 4.68 9.84
C ASN A 64 -18.23 3.29 9.93
N GLY A 65 -16.90 3.25 9.90
CA GLY A 65 -16.10 2.03 9.98
C GLY A 65 -15.84 1.33 8.64
N SER A 66 -16.53 1.73 7.56
CA SER A 66 -16.30 1.20 6.21
C SER A 66 -15.07 1.83 5.54
N TRP A 67 -14.53 1.15 4.53
CA TRP A 67 -13.47 1.71 3.68
C TRP A 67 -14.03 2.68 2.64
N SER A 68 -13.27 3.73 2.32
CA SER A 68 -13.51 4.63 1.20
C SER A 68 -13.36 3.92 -0.15
N ALA A 69 -13.70 4.60 -1.24
CA ALA A 69 -13.23 4.20 -2.56
C ALA A 69 -11.68 4.28 -2.63
N PRO A 70 -11.01 3.46 -3.45
CA PRO A 70 -9.55 3.53 -3.62
C PRO A 70 -9.16 4.83 -4.32
N SER A 71 -8.13 5.51 -3.83
CA SER A 71 -7.48 6.60 -4.56
C SER A 71 -6.17 6.10 -5.16
N ALA A 72 -5.96 6.36 -6.44
CA ALA A 72 -4.72 6.02 -7.15
C ALA A 72 -3.55 6.82 -6.56
N ILE A 73 -2.44 6.14 -6.31
CA ILE A 73 -1.17 6.73 -5.91
C ILE A 73 -0.05 6.25 -6.82
N GLU A 74 0.98 7.05 -6.94
CA GLU A 74 2.20 6.72 -7.66
C GLU A 74 3.42 7.12 -6.83
N THR A 75 4.53 6.44 -7.07
CA THR A 75 5.82 6.79 -6.50
C THR A 75 6.85 6.95 -7.60
N THR A 76 7.69 7.96 -7.45
CA THR A 76 8.89 8.12 -8.27
C THR A 76 10.04 8.53 -7.38
N SER A 77 11.17 7.84 -7.49
CA SER A 77 12.41 8.22 -6.82
C SER A 77 13.61 8.09 -7.73
N ILE A 78 14.64 8.87 -7.40
CA ILE A 78 15.98 8.73 -7.93
C ILE A 78 16.91 8.39 -6.78
N GLY A 79 17.93 7.59 -7.05
CA GLY A 79 18.91 7.22 -6.05
C GLY A 79 20.33 7.23 -6.58
N PHE A 80 21.29 7.39 -5.68
CA PHE A 80 22.70 7.23 -5.99
C PHE A 80 23.43 6.50 -4.86
N GLY A 81 24.40 5.68 -5.24
CA GLY A 81 25.22 4.94 -4.28
C GLY A 81 25.94 3.75 -4.92
N SER A 82 26.61 2.95 -4.10
CA SER A 82 27.26 1.72 -4.53
C SER A 82 26.22 0.61 -4.73
N GLN A 83 25.32 0.79 -5.70
CA GLN A 83 24.19 -0.08 -5.97
C GLN A 83 24.22 -0.63 -7.40
N PHE A 84 23.75 -1.87 -7.58
CA PHE A 84 23.56 -2.49 -8.88
C PHE A 84 22.38 -3.48 -8.84
N GLY A 85 21.55 -3.45 -9.88
CA GLY A 85 20.60 -4.50 -10.17
C GLY A 85 19.20 -4.00 -10.48
N ALA A 86 18.24 -4.91 -10.39
CA ALA A 86 16.82 -4.63 -10.58
C ALA A 86 15.97 -5.48 -9.63
N GLN A 87 14.97 -4.85 -9.01
CA GLN A 87 14.01 -5.51 -8.14
C GLN A 87 12.62 -4.88 -8.31
N VAL A 88 11.60 -5.69 -8.06
CA VAL A 88 10.24 -5.24 -7.81
C VAL A 88 10.00 -5.35 -6.30
N THR A 89 9.41 -4.33 -5.71
CA THR A 89 9.11 -4.27 -4.28
C THR A 89 7.66 -3.92 -4.07
N GLU A 90 6.95 -4.84 -3.44
CA GLU A 90 5.57 -4.64 -3.01
C GLU A 90 5.61 -4.04 -1.60
N PHE A 91 4.91 -2.93 -1.38
CA PHE A 91 4.78 -2.29 -0.09
C PHE A 91 3.33 -2.30 0.38
N VAL A 92 3.13 -2.57 1.67
CA VAL A 92 1.89 -2.32 2.40
C VAL A 92 2.20 -1.36 3.54
N ILE A 93 1.67 -0.14 3.42
CA ILE A 93 1.86 0.96 4.34
C ILE A 93 0.57 1.12 5.15
N ILE A 94 0.67 0.90 6.45
CA ILE A 94 -0.44 1.04 7.39
C ILE A 94 -0.39 2.44 8.00
N LEU A 95 -1.48 3.17 7.90
CA LEU A 95 -1.67 4.52 8.46
C LEU A 95 -2.56 4.38 9.70
N ASN A 96 -2.00 4.60 10.89
CA ASN A 96 -2.74 4.43 12.16
C ASN A 96 -3.31 5.74 12.70
N ASP A 97 -2.93 6.88 12.11
CA ASP A 97 -3.36 8.19 12.54
C ASP A 97 -4.05 8.99 11.42
N ASP A 98 -4.98 9.87 11.80
CA ASP A 98 -5.75 10.68 10.84
C ASP A 98 -4.84 11.64 10.10
N GLU A 99 -3.80 12.14 10.76
CA GLU A 99 -2.82 13.04 10.16
C GLU A 99 -1.90 12.30 9.17
N ALA A 100 -1.66 11.00 9.40
CA ALA A 100 -0.98 10.13 8.44
C ALA A 100 -1.85 9.90 7.20
N VAL A 101 -3.16 9.67 7.36
CA VAL A 101 -4.11 9.58 6.24
C VAL A 101 -4.20 10.91 5.49
N ASP A 102 -4.24 12.02 6.21
CA ASP A 102 -4.32 13.38 5.65
C ASP A 102 -3.10 13.73 4.79
N SER A 103 -1.91 13.25 5.17
CA SER A 103 -0.70 13.40 4.37
C SER A 103 -0.82 12.70 3.00
N PHE A 104 -1.50 11.57 2.94
CA PHE A 104 -1.82 10.88 1.67
C PHE A 104 -2.98 11.55 0.90
N LYS A 105 -3.96 12.16 1.59
CA LYS A 105 -5.03 12.96 0.95
C LYS A 105 -4.48 14.17 0.20
N LYS A 106 -3.53 14.87 0.82
CA LYS A 106 -2.95 16.14 0.33
C LYS A 106 -1.85 15.98 -0.73
N ALA A 107 -1.61 14.73 -1.17
CA ALA A 107 -0.83 14.38 -2.36
C ALA A 107 0.68 14.69 -2.36
N HIS A 108 1.32 14.87 -1.20
CA HIS A 108 2.76 15.14 -1.14
C HIS A 108 3.43 14.42 0.04
N ASN A 109 3.74 13.13 -0.13
CA ASN A 109 4.60 12.41 0.81
C ASN A 109 6.00 12.32 0.20
N PHE A 110 6.97 13.05 0.74
CA PHE A 110 8.34 12.97 0.25
C PHE A 110 9.07 11.79 0.89
N THR A 111 9.92 11.11 0.13
CA THR A 111 10.74 9.98 0.59
C THR A 111 12.23 10.32 0.49
N ALA A 112 12.99 10.11 1.57
CA ALA A 112 14.43 10.39 1.60
C ALA A 112 15.24 9.33 2.36
N GLY A 113 15.78 8.31 1.68
CA GLY A 113 16.51 7.24 2.34
C GLY A 113 16.68 5.99 1.47
N GLY A 114 17.23 4.91 2.04
CA GLY A 114 17.40 3.65 1.29
C GLY A 114 16.08 2.92 0.99
N ASN A 115 15.08 3.11 1.86
CA ASN A 115 13.75 2.49 1.79
C ASN A 115 12.64 3.55 1.85
N LEU A 116 11.39 3.13 1.64
CA LEU A 116 10.19 3.99 1.62
C LEU A 116 9.82 4.60 2.99
N SER A 117 10.71 4.46 3.98
CA SER A 117 10.48 4.69 5.40
C SER A 117 10.69 6.13 5.88
N VAL A 118 11.22 7.00 5.02
CA VAL A 118 11.47 8.40 5.38
C VAL A 118 10.41 9.29 4.78
N ALA A 119 9.22 9.29 5.38
CA ALA A 119 8.18 10.25 5.03
C ALA A 119 8.59 11.65 5.54
N ALA A 120 9.05 12.55 4.68
CA ALA A 120 9.25 13.95 5.08
C ALA A 120 7.89 14.67 5.11
N GLY A 121 7.32 14.65 6.30
CA GLY A 121 6.12 15.33 6.81
C GLY A 121 6.16 15.24 8.35
N PRO A 122 5.25 15.85 9.12
CA PRO A 122 5.32 15.85 10.58
C PRO A 122 5.34 14.44 11.24
N PHE A 123 5.07 13.37 10.47
CA PHE A 123 4.94 11.99 10.92
C PHE A 123 6.12 11.08 10.58
N GLY A 124 7.32 11.63 10.38
CA GLY A 124 8.52 10.96 9.86
C GLY A 124 9.15 9.81 10.66
N ALA A 125 8.37 8.90 11.24
CA ALA A 125 8.85 7.66 11.84
C ALA A 125 8.08 6.46 11.28
N ALA A 126 8.53 5.90 10.15
CA ALA A 126 8.15 4.54 9.77
C ALA A 126 9.13 3.55 10.43
N VAL A 127 8.59 2.57 11.17
CA VAL A 127 9.38 1.45 11.68
C VAL A 127 9.30 0.33 10.65
N GLU A 128 10.42 -0.01 10.03
CA GLU A 128 10.54 -1.24 9.23
C GLU A 128 10.63 -2.43 10.19
N ALA A 129 9.59 -3.26 10.19
CA ALA A 129 9.51 -4.42 11.09
C ALA A 129 10.38 -5.58 10.56
N GLY A 130 11.69 -5.48 10.77
CA GLY A 130 12.65 -6.60 10.68
C GLY A 130 13.27 -7.00 12.03
N GLY A 131 12.85 -6.35 13.13
CA GLY A 131 13.37 -6.57 14.48
C GLY A 131 12.26 -6.54 15.52
N GLN A 132 12.41 -7.35 16.57
CA GLN A 132 11.44 -7.50 17.66
C GLN A 132 10.99 -6.16 18.24
N VAL A 133 9.69 -5.88 18.16
CA VAL A 133 9.07 -4.73 18.81
C VAL A 133 8.80 -5.08 20.28
N ASN A 134 9.66 -4.57 21.16
CA ASN A 134 9.35 -4.41 22.59
C ASN A 134 8.99 -2.93 22.84
N ASN A 135 7.89 -2.71 23.57
CA ASN A 135 7.29 -1.45 24.05
C ASN A 135 6.25 -0.74 23.15
N LYS A 136 4.97 -0.93 23.54
CA LYS A 136 3.80 -0.02 23.67
C LYS A 136 3.78 1.40 23.02
N VAL A 137 4.51 1.67 21.95
CA VAL A 137 4.37 2.88 21.13
C VAL A 137 3.87 2.42 19.77
N ILE A 138 2.62 2.72 19.45
CA ILE A 138 2.08 2.45 18.11
C ILE A 138 2.66 3.50 17.18
N ALA A 139 3.47 3.07 16.19
CA ALA A 139 3.99 4.00 15.19
C ALA A 139 2.82 4.57 14.36
N PRO A 140 2.85 5.87 14.00
CA PRO A 140 1.81 6.48 13.17
C PRO A 140 1.72 5.81 11.79
N ILE A 141 2.86 5.29 11.31
CA ILE A 141 2.98 4.57 10.04
C ILE A 141 3.79 3.28 10.25
N TYR A 142 3.26 2.16 9.78
CA TYR A 142 4.05 0.92 9.58
C TYR A 142 4.24 0.68 8.10
N SER A 143 5.45 0.28 7.69
CA SER A 143 5.73 -0.12 6.31
C SER A 143 6.21 -1.56 6.31
N TYR A 144 5.48 -2.40 5.58
CA TYR A 144 5.85 -3.78 5.30
C TYR A 144 6.21 -3.87 3.83
N SER A 145 7.28 -4.60 3.51
CA SER A 145 7.75 -4.73 2.15
C SER A 145 8.22 -6.13 1.82
N ARG A 146 8.04 -6.53 0.58
CA ARG A 146 8.57 -7.77 0.03
C ARG A 146 9.19 -7.46 -1.31
N SER A 147 10.47 -7.82 -1.44
CA SER A 147 11.26 -7.55 -2.63
C SER A 147 11.53 -8.84 -3.40
N GLN A 148 11.41 -8.78 -4.72
CA GLN A 148 11.79 -9.86 -5.63
C GLN A 148 12.74 -9.32 -6.69
N GLY A 149 13.86 -10.01 -6.90
CA GLY A 149 14.88 -9.64 -7.87
C GLY A 149 16.28 -9.70 -7.30
N LEU A 150 17.24 -9.17 -8.07
CA LEU A 150 18.64 -9.11 -7.68
C LEU A 150 19.04 -7.64 -7.61
N PHE A 151 19.17 -7.15 -6.40
CA PHE A 151 19.62 -5.79 -6.13
C PHE A 151 20.61 -5.84 -4.96
N ALA A 152 21.81 -5.33 -5.19
CA ALA A 152 22.86 -5.33 -4.19
C ALA A 152 23.41 -3.93 -4.03
N GLY A 153 23.72 -3.56 -2.78
CA GLY A 153 24.40 -2.32 -2.47
C GLY A 153 23.66 -1.39 -1.52
N ALA A 154 24.27 -0.23 -1.31
CA ALA A 154 23.71 0.84 -0.50
C ALA A 154 23.44 2.06 -1.39
N SER A 155 22.28 2.67 -1.21
CA SER A 155 21.85 3.83 -1.98
C SER A 155 21.13 4.83 -1.10
N LEU A 156 21.42 6.10 -1.30
CA LEU A 156 20.58 7.18 -0.83
C LEU A 156 19.56 7.49 -1.93
N GLU A 157 18.27 7.45 -1.58
CA GLU A 157 17.21 7.81 -2.52
C GLU A 157 16.43 9.04 -2.10
N PHE A 158 15.91 9.73 -3.10
CA PHE A 158 15.06 10.91 -2.98
C PHE A 158 13.88 10.72 -3.92
N GLY A 159 12.68 10.83 -3.39
CA GLY A 159 11.47 10.63 -4.18
C GLY A 159 10.24 11.19 -3.51
N ALA A 160 9.10 10.87 -4.08
CA ALA A 160 7.81 11.17 -3.47
C ALA A 160 6.79 10.10 -3.84
N ILE A 161 5.82 9.94 -2.95
CA ILE A 161 4.53 9.31 -3.22
C ILE A 161 3.51 10.43 -3.34
N SER A 162 2.79 10.45 -4.45
CA SER A 162 1.75 11.42 -4.75
C SER A 162 0.48 10.73 -5.19
N ALA A 163 -0.65 11.44 -5.09
CA ALA A 163 -1.87 11.00 -5.72
C ALA A 163 -1.71 11.01 -7.25
N ASN A 164 -2.07 9.92 -7.92
CA ASN A 164 -2.14 9.89 -9.37
C ASN A 164 -3.47 10.51 -9.81
N LYS A 165 -3.44 11.82 -10.05
CA LYS A 165 -4.63 12.63 -10.37
C LYS A 165 -5.25 12.23 -11.71
N GLU A 166 -4.45 11.79 -12.67
CA GLU A 166 -4.92 11.38 -14.00
C GLU A 166 -5.72 10.09 -13.93
N VAL A 167 -5.22 9.09 -13.20
CA VAL A 167 -5.92 7.81 -12.99
C VAL A 167 -7.19 8.01 -12.14
N ASN A 168 -7.14 8.89 -11.13
CA ASN A 168 -8.33 9.25 -10.35
C ASN A 168 -9.38 9.97 -11.21
N LEU A 169 -8.95 10.89 -12.08
CA LEU A 169 -9.81 11.60 -13.04
C LEU A 169 -10.48 10.62 -14.01
N GLU A 170 -9.72 9.67 -14.55
CA GLU A 170 -10.26 8.63 -15.45
C GLU A 170 -11.33 7.79 -14.76
N ALA A 171 -11.12 7.43 -13.49
CA ALA A 171 -12.02 6.55 -12.75
C ALA A 171 -13.27 7.25 -12.20
N TYR A 172 -13.16 8.52 -11.79
CA TYR A 172 -14.20 9.21 -11.02
C TYR A 172 -14.74 10.48 -11.67
N GLY A 173 -14.13 10.93 -12.76
CA GLY A 173 -14.54 12.14 -13.47
C GLY A 173 -13.95 13.42 -12.89
N ALA A 174 -14.23 14.53 -13.58
CA ALA A 174 -13.67 15.83 -13.25
C ALA A 174 -14.18 16.38 -11.91
N GLY A 175 -13.32 17.10 -11.20
CA GLY A 175 -13.68 17.78 -9.95
C GLY A 175 -13.64 16.91 -8.69
N ILE A 176 -13.30 15.63 -8.82
CA ILE A 176 -13.11 14.72 -7.68
C ILE A 176 -11.63 14.68 -7.28
N THR A 177 -11.33 15.11 -6.05
CA THR A 177 -9.98 15.07 -5.47
C THR A 177 -9.72 13.77 -4.71
N SER A 178 -8.45 13.43 -4.50
CA SER A 178 -8.05 12.31 -3.62
C SER A 178 -8.59 12.45 -2.19
N GLU A 179 -8.62 13.68 -1.68
CA GLU A 179 -9.25 14.00 -0.40
C GLU A 179 -10.73 13.61 -0.38
N GLN A 180 -11.51 14.04 -1.38
CA GLN A 180 -12.92 13.69 -1.49
C GLN A 180 -13.16 12.18 -1.65
N ILE A 181 -12.31 11.49 -2.42
CA ILE A 181 -12.35 10.02 -2.57
C ILE A 181 -12.18 9.36 -1.20
N LEU A 182 -11.14 9.76 -0.45
CA LEU A 182 -10.79 9.20 0.85
C LEU A 182 -11.75 9.62 1.98
N GLU A 183 -12.53 10.68 1.78
CA GLU A 183 -13.61 11.11 2.68
C GLU A 183 -14.95 10.45 2.38
N GLY A 184 -15.03 9.64 1.32
CA GLY A 184 -16.23 8.87 1.00
C GLY A 184 -17.27 9.64 0.17
N PHE A 185 -16.89 10.72 -0.51
CA PHE A 185 -17.78 11.42 -1.46
C PHE A 185 -18.10 10.57 -2.71
N VAL A 186 -17.32 9.52 -2.95
CA VAL A 186 -17.50 8.60 -4.06
C VAL A 186 -17.92 7.23 -3.50
N PRO A 187 -18.93 6.56 -4.09
CA PRO A 187 -19.32 5.22 -3.67
C PRO A 187 -18.20 4.21 -3.95
N ARG A 188 -18.13 3.16 -3.15
CA ARG A 188 -17.19 2.06 -3.36
C ARG A 188 -17.46 1.39 -4.72
N PRO A 189 -16.50 1.40 -5.66
CA PRO A 189 -16.70 0.77 -6.97
C PRO A 189 -16.68 -0.76 -6.88
N GLU A 190 -17.47 -1.43 -7.72
CA GLU A 190 -17.57 -2.89 -7.75
C GLU A 190 -16.25 -3.59 -8.09
N TYR A 191 -15.41 -2.98 -8.95
CA TYR A 191 -14.12 -3.55 -9.33
C TYR A 191 -13.14 -3.70 -8.15
N ALA A 192 -13.35 -2.97 -7.05
CA ALA A 192 -12.51 -3.01 -5.86
C ALA A 192 -13.03 -3.98 -4.77
N THR A 193 -14.07 -4.77 -5.06
CA THR A 193 -14.69 -5.69 -4.09
C THR A 193 -13.69 -6.64 -3.44
N GLN A 194 -12.78 -7.21 -4.22
CA GLN A 194 -11.76 -8.12 -3.69
C GLN A 194 -10.81 -7.41 -2.72
N LEU A 195 -10.45 -6.16 -3.00
CA LEU A 195 -9.61 -5.38 -2.10
C LEU A 195 -10.31 -5.17 -0.74
N TYR A 196 -11.59 -4.79 -0.73
CA TYR A 196 -12.35 -4.65 0.52
C TYR A 196 -12.46 -5.96 1.28
N TRP A 197 -12.70 -7.08 0.58
CA TRP A 197 -12.74 -8.38 1.22
C TRP A 197 -11.43 -8.72 1.93
N VAL A 198 -10.28 -8.50 1.27
CA VAL A 198 -8.98 -8.74 1.90
C VAL A 198 -8.69 -7.77 3.04
N LEU A 199 -9.17 -6.52 2.98
CA LEU A 199 -9.01 -5.56 4.08
C LEU A 199 -9.85 -5.93 5.31
N ASP A 200 -11.11 -6.31 5.10
CA ASP A 200 -12.07 -6.62 6.17
C ASP A 200 -11.91 -8.02 6.76
N LYS A 201 -11.24 -8.92 6.03
CA LYS A 201 -10.93 -10.25 6.54
C LYS A 201 -10.26 -10.08 7.91
N THR A 202 -10.71 -10.82 8.90
CA THR A 202 -9.90 -11.09 10.08
C THR A 202 -9.32 -12.47 9.82
N VAL A 203 -8.01 -12.66 10.02
CA VAL A 203 -7.45 -14.00 10.19
C VAL A 203 -8.03 -14.52 11.50
N SER A 204 -9.27 -14.99 11.43
CA SER A 204 -9.80 -15.89 12.44
C SER A 204 -8.77 -16.98 12.63
N ASN A 205 -8.44 -17.30 13.88
CA ASN A 205 -7.57 -18.43 14.22
C ASN A 205 -8.28 -19.78 13.95
N GLU A 206 -9.08 -19.86 12.89
CA GLU A 206 -9.79 -21.03 12.44
C GLU A 206 -9.22 -21.42 11.07
N GLY A 207 -8.83 -22.70 11.00
CA GLY A 207 -7.96 -23.25 9.98
C GLY A 207 -8.34 -22.95 8.53
N ILE A 208 -7.30 -22.97 7.71
CA ILE A 208 -7.34 -22.96 6.25
C ILE A 208 -8.37 -23.99 5.76
N THR A 209 -9.53 -23.52 5.30
CA THR A 209 -10.32 -24.23 4.29
C THR A 209 -10.76 -23.22 3.24
N ALA A 210 -10.16 -23.34 2.05
CA ALA A 210 -10.62 -22.68 0.84
C ALA A 210 -12.09 -23.08 0.55
N PRO A 211 -12.87 -22.24 -0.15
CA PRO A 211 -14.21 -22.62 -0.57
C PRO A 211 -14.14 -23.84 -1.50
N ALA A 212 -14.86 -24.90 -1.13
CA ALA A 212 -14.99 -26.10 -1.93
C ALA A 212 -15.56 -25.74 -3.32
N GLN A 213 -14.83 -26.11 -4.37
CA GLN A 213 -15.41 -26.17 -5.71
C GLN A 213 -16.57 -27.17 -5.67
N LYS A 214 -17.79 -26.70 -5.95
CA LYS A 214 -18.93 -27.58 -6.20
C LYS A 214 -18.55 -28.50 -7.37
N LYS A 215 -18.43 -29.79 -7.08
CA LYS A 215 -18.61 -30.83 -8.09
C LYS A 215 -20.01 -30.63 -8.69
N GLN A 216 -20.05 -30.29 -9.96
CA GLN A 216 -21.20 -30.62 -10.79
C GLN A 216 -21.07 -32.11 -11.08
N ASP A 217 -21.80 -32.89 -10.29
CA ASP A 217 -22.16 -34.25 -10.66
C ASP A 217 -23.46 -34.16 -11.50
N GLU A 218 -23.50 -35.00 -12.55
CA GLU A 218 -24.67 -35.49 -13.30
C GLU A 218 -25.23 -34.60 -14.43
N GLU A 219 -24.92 -34.96 -15.68
CA GLU A 219 -25.70 -35.96 -16.44
C GLU A 219 -24.83 -36.71 -17.47
#